data_AF-A0A060SB40-F1
#
_entry.id   AF-A0A060SB40-F1
#
_cell.length_a   1.000
_cell.length_b   1.000
_cell.length_c   1.000
_cell.angle_alpha   90.00
_cell.angle_beta   90.00
_cell.angle_gamma   90.00
#
_symmetry.space_group_name_H-M   'P 1'
#
loop_
_entity.id
_entity.type
_entity.pdbx_description
1 polymer ?
#
loop_
_entity_poly.entity_id
_entity_poly.type
_entity_poly.pdbx_seq_one_letter_code
_entity_poly.pdbx_strand_id
1 'polypeptide(L)'
;MDSIDVAKRLRDAPHNLADFLHALPDDHPLQIALRTYSLALSLALGPALLPFITSKKARAKGLGRALQIVRRELGITAFASAITVGVAGGATIRHFWAKWEEAPGNEQVPHTLRKLKTWLASLKDSHKTFLSNIVSCTLAVALLHSRRSHSSLVQFAIFKPSEASERYLPAAIKQEKKAARLQWASRIDALVFWACSARIMWCFFYEPERIMTMANIDPRLLAALRAIRTGNFSYKRGTAVPPDLVPSLSRDLGYPATWGDPALLPAYGGPQADKIWKALGVSGRRGRGGLPCEVIHGNVAGGSCLANASVRGMQAFAEAVAIYLPVHILPILITRPRKLLRLHTLLSTLLSVARSASFLSTFVSSIWFAVCFARTLVLARLFPGIPHDFWDGPFGGTFLGCLLCGASIWIERDRRRGEMALYVLPRAIRACLPAEWIKSGRASVRWAERLVFILSLSTLLTAVVHRPDTLRGLSRWTLAFVMKGPNAGFWKRKRLGTNAPPTPRPPTPQKETEAST
;
A
#
# COMPACT_ATOMS: atom_id res chain seq x y z
N MET A 1 -45.42 -42.76 -17.54
CA MET A 1 -44.57 -41.55 -17.60
C MET A 1 -43.45 -41.87 -18.56
N ASP A 2 -43.58 -41.42 -19.81
CA ASP A 2 -42.79 -41.91 -20.92
C ASP A 2 -41.40 -41.29 -20.99
N SER A 3 -40.40 -42.10 -21.33
CA SER A 3 -38.99 -41.73 -21.49
C SER A 3 -38.77 -40.53 -22.45
N ILE A 4 -39.71 -40.31 -23.37
CA ILE A 4 -39.72 -39.20 -24.33
C ILE A 4 -39.94 -37.85 -23.63
N ASP A 5 -40.76 -37.80 -22.58
CA ASP A 5 -41.03 -36.56 -21.82
C ASP A 5 -39.81 -36.16 -20.95
N VAL A 6 -39.07 -37.15 -20.44
CA VAL A 6 -37.83 -36.91 -19.67
C VAL A 6 -36.70 -36.38 -20.57
N ALA A 7 -36.52 -36.95 -21.76
CA ALA A 7 -35.50 -36.51 -22.71
C ALA A 7 -35.79 -35.13 -23.30
N LYS A 8 -37.07 -34.75 -23.43
CA LYS A 8 -37.49 -33.41 -23.84
C LYS A 8 -37.26 -32.40 -22.71
N ARG A 9 -37.68 -32.72 -21.48
CA ARG A 9 -37.42 -31.87 -20.30
C ARG A 9 -35.93 -31.65 -20.04
N LEU A 10 -35.08 -32.65 -20.25
CA LEU A 10 -33.62 -32.50 -20.12
C LEU A 10 -33.01 -31.62 -21.22
N ARG A 11 -33.58 -31.62 -22.43
CA ARG A 11 -33.16 -30.76 -23.55
C ARG A 11 -33.56 -29.30 -23.34
N ASP A 12 -34.77 -29.09 -22.83
CA ASP A 12 -35.34 -27.76 -22.60
C ASP A 12 -34.91 -27.16 -21.25
N ALA A 13 -34.45 -27.99 -20.31
CA ALA A 13 -33.93 -27.57 -19.00
C ALA A 13 -32.93 -26.39 -19.04
N PRO A 14 -31.90 -26.36 -19.90
CA PRO A 14 -30.99 -25.21 -19.97
C PRO A 14 -31.67 -23.92 -20.44
N HIS A 15 -32.66 -24.00 -21.33
CA HIS A 15 -33.42 -22.84 -21.80
C HIS A 15 -34.40 -22.35 -20.72
N ASN A 16 -35.16 -23.27 -20.12
CA ASN A 16 -36.06 -22.96 -18.99
C ASN A 16 -35.30 -22.38 -17.79
N LEU A 17 -34.09 -22.89 -17.51
CA LEU A 17 -33.22 -22.36 -16.48
C LEU A 17 -32.71 -20.96 -16.84
N ALA A 18 -32.32 -20.72 -18.10
CA ALA A 18 -31.91 -19.40 -18.56
C ALA A 18 -33.06 -18.38 -18.42
N ASP A 19 -34.27 -18.75 -18.83
CA ASP A 19 -35.46 -17.90 -18.73
C ASP A 19 -35.80 -17.58 -17.27
N PHE A 20 -35.78 -18.59 -16.39
CA PHE A 20 -35.95 -18.40 -14.95
C PHE A 20 -34.89 -17.47 -14.35
N LEU A 21 -33.61 -17.66 -14.73
CA LEU A 21 -32.52 -16.82 -14.25
C LEU A 21 -32.63 -15.38 -14.76
N HIS A 22 -33.12 -15.17 -15.99
CA HIS A 22 -33.36 -13.85 -16.57
C HIS A 22 -34.59 -13.15 -15.97
N ALA A 23 -35.57 -13.90 -15.47
CA ALA A 23 -36.73 -13.35 -14.78
C ALA A 23 -36.41 -12.77 -13.39
N LEU A 24 -35.29 -13.18 -12.78
CA LEU A 24 -34.88 -12.66 -11.47
C LEU A 24 -34.36 -11.21 -11.55
N PRO A 25 -34.58 -10.39 -10.50
CA PRO A 25 -33.97 -9.07 -10.40
C PRO A 25 -32.43 -9.10 -10.43
N ASP A 26 -31.83 -8.03 -10.97
CA ASP A 26 -30.37 -7.89 -11.11
C ASP A 26 -29.60 -7.95 -9.77
N ASP A 27 -30.27 -7.62 -8.67
CA ASP A 27 -29.77 -7.62 -7.29
C ASP A 27 -30.12 -8.91 -6.52
N HIS A 28 -30.80 -9.86 -7.16
CA HIS A 28 -31.15 -11.14 -6.53
C HIS A 28 -29.89 -11.94 -6.17
N PRO A 29 -29.80 -12.54 -4.96
CA PRO A 29 -28.59 -13.23 -4.50
C PRO A 29 -28.09 -14.33 -5.43
N LEU A 30 -29.00 -15.03 -6.13
CA LEU A 30 -28.62 -16.04 -7.13
C LEU A 30 -27.90 -15.44 -8.34
N GLN A 31 -28.32 -14.27 -8.82
CA GLN A 31 -27.63 -13.61 -9.93
C GLN A 31 -26.27 -13.06 -9.49
N ILE A 32 -26.19 -12.52 -8.27
CA ILE A 32 -24.91 -12.10 -7.66
C ILE A 32 -23.97 -13.31 -7.54
N ALA A 33 -24.49 -14.47 -7.13
CA ALA A 33 -23.71 -15.70 -7.02
C ALA A 33 -23.16 -16.15 -8.37
N LEU A 34 -23.99 -16.21 -9.41
CA LEU A 34 -23.56 -16.63 -10.76
C LEU A 34 -22.50 -15.70 -11.35
N ARG A 35 -22.66 -14.38 -11.20
CA ARG A 35 -21.69 -13.37 -11.67
C ARG A 35 -20.39 -13.44 -10.89
N THR A 36 -20.47 -13.60 -9.56
CA THR A 36 -19.28 -13.74 -8.73
C THR A 36 -18.52 -15.02 -9.06
N TYR A 37 -19.22 -16.15 -9.17
CA TYR A 37 -18.63 -17.44 -9.44
C TYR A 37 -17.94 -17.46 -10.80
N SER A 38 -18.62 -17.02 -11.87
CA SER A 38 -18.05 -16.97 -13.22
C SER A 38 -16.79 -16.09 -13.30
N LEU A 39 -16.81 -14.92 -12.66
CA LEU A 39 -15.68 -14.00 -12.65
C LEU A 39 -14.50 -14.53 -11.81
N ALA A 40 -14.78 -15.06 -10.61
CA ALA A 40 -13.77 -15.63 -9.74
C ALA A 40 -13.15 -16.91 -10.34
N LEU A 41 -13.96 -17.74 -10.99
CA LEU A 41 -13.51 -18.93 -11.72
C LEU A 41 -12.60 -18.55 -12.90
N SER A 42 -12.96 -17.52 -13.66
CA SER A 42 -12.14 -17.00 -14.76
C SER A 42 -10.78 -16.49 -14.27
N LEU A 43 -10.75 -15.79 -13.14
CA LEU A 43 -9.52 -15.30 -12.51
C LEU A 43 -8.64 -16.44 -11.96
N ALA A 44 -9.24 -17.53 -11.48
CA ALA A 44 -8.51 -18.69 -10.99
C ALA A 44 -7.96 -19.57 -12.13
N LEU A 45 -8.77 -19.84 -13.14
CA LEU A 45 -8.40 -20.72 -14.26
C LEU A 45 -7.45 -20.06 -15.26
N GLY A 46 -7.58 -18.75 -15.51
CA GLY A 46 -6.78 -18.04 -16.51
C GLY A 46 -5.27 -18.27 -16.34
N PRO A 47 -4.67 -17.87 -15.19
CA PRO A 47 -3.25 -18.11 -14.92
C PRO A 47 -2.88 -19.59 -14.83
N ALA A 48 -3.79 -20.45 -14.35
CA ALA A 48 -3.55 -21.88 -14.18
C ALA A 48 -3.48 -22.64 -15.52
N LEU A 49 -4.21 -22.16 -16.53
CA LEU A 49 -4.23 -22.73 -17.89
C LEU A 49 -3.26 -22.04 -18.85
N LEU A 50 -2.80 -20.82 -18.55
CA LEU A 50 -1.88 -20.06 -19.37
C LEU A 50 -0.62 -20.86 -19.81
N PRO A 51 0.04 -21.65 -18.95
CA PRO A 51 1.21 -22.43 -19.34
C PRO A 51 0.91 -23.48 -20.43
N PHE A 52 -0.31 -24.02 -20.47
CA PHE A 52 -0.71 -24.99 -21.49
C PHE A 52 -0.91 -24.31 -22.86
N ILE A 53 -1.24 -23.03 -22.87
CA ILE A 53 -1.35 -22.23 -24.10
C ILE A 53 0.05 -21.82 -24.57
N THR A 54 0.91 -21.35 -23.66
CA THR A 54 2.20 -20.73 -24.03
C THR A 54 3.38 -21.69 -24.12
N SER A 55 3.36 -22.86 -23.45
CA SER A 55 4.51 -23.78 -23.38
C SER A 55 4.25 -25.15 -23.98
N LYS A 56 5.09 -25.56 -24.95
CA LYS A 56 5.09 -26.92 -25.52
C LYS A 56 5.36 -28.00 -24.45
N LYS A 57 6.20 -27.71 -23.45
CA LYS A 57 6.54 -28.62 -22.33
C LYS A 57 5.36 -28.86 -21.37
N ALA A 58 4.49 -27.86 -21.20
CA ALA A 58 3.28 -28.01 -20.41
C ALA A 58 2.20 -28.82 -21.16
N ARG A 59 2.09 -28.64 -22.49
CA ARG A 59 1.19 -29.44 -23.34
C ARG A 59 1.60 -30.92 -23.40
N ALA A 60 2.90 -31.21 -23.36
CA ALA A 60 3.41 -32.58 -23.32
C ALA A 60 2.93 -33.38 -22.09
N LYS A 61 2.50 -32.71 -21.01
CA LYS A 61 1.90 -33.36 -19.82
C LYS A 61 0.42 -33.75 -19.99
N GLY A 62 -0.15 -33.52 -21.18
CA GLY A 62 -1.45 -34.05 -21.62
C GLY A 62 -2.70 -33.37 -21.07
N LEU A 63 -3.84 -33.72 -21.68
CA LEU A 63 -5.18 -33.20 -21.35
C LEU A 63 -5.61 -33.54 -19.92
N GLY A 64 -5.14 -34.67 -19.38
CA GLY A 64 -5.48 -35.15 -18.04
C GLY A 64 -5.07 -34.19 -16.92
N ARG A 65 -3.91 -33.51 -17.05
CA ARG A 65 -3.44 -32.53 -16.06
C ARG A 65 -4.25 -31.23 -16.12
N ALA A 66 -4.69 -30.81 -17.31
CA ALA A 66 -5.59 -29.67 -17.48
C ALA A 66 -6.97 -29.98 -16.87
N LEU A 67 -7.51 -31.18 -17.11
CA LEU A 67 -8.78 -31.62 -16.52
C LEU A 67 -8.71 -31.72 -14.99
N GLN A 68 -7.58 -32.19 -14.45
CA GLN A 68 -7.33 -32.21 -13.01
C GLN A 68 -7.35 -30.80 -12.42
N ILE A 69 -6.75 -29.82 -13.08
CA ILE A 69 -6.78 -28.40 -12.65
C ILE A 69 -8.22 -27.88 -12.68
N VAL A 70 -8.96 -28.11 -13.77
CA VAL A 70 -10.37 -27.69 -13.88
C VAL A 70 -11.23 -28.29 -12.77
N ARG A 71 -11.16 -29.62 -12.57
CA ARG A 71 -11.88 -30.32 -11.50
C ARG A 71 -11.53 -29.77 -10.11
N ARG A 72 -10.27 -29.41 -9.92
CA ARG A 72 -9.77 -28.83 -8.68
C ARG A 72 -10.30 -27.40 -8.46
N GLU A 73 -10.41 -26.57 -9.50
CA GLU A 73 -10.93 -25.20 -9.40
C GLU A 73 -12.47 -25.12 -9.35
N LEU A 74 -13.18 -26.17 -9.76
CA LEU A 74 -14.66 -26.28 -9.62
C LEU A 74 -15.11 -26.79 -8.25
N GLY A 75 -14.18 -27.21 -7.38
CA GLY A 75 -14.51 -27.77 -6.07
C GLY A 75 -15.21 -26.77 -5.12
N ILE A 76 -15.95 -27.29 -4.13
CA ILE A 76 -16.67 -26.48 -3.13
C ILE A 76 -15.72 -25.65 -2.25
N THR A 77 -14.50 -26.15 -2.04
CA THR A 77 -13.42 -25.45 -1.32
C THR A 77 -12.52 -24.62 -2.24
N ALA A 78 -12.86 -24.50 -3.52
CA ALA A 78 -12.07 -23.71 -4.47
C ALA A 78 -12.29 -22.21 -4.29
N PHE A 79 -11.35 -21.42 -4.83
CA PHE A 79 -11.39 -19.96 -4.76
C PHE A 79 -12.72 -19.37 -5.25
N ALA A 80 -13.22 -19.84 -6.40
CA ALA A 80 -14.47 -19.36 -6.97
C ALA A 80 -15.67 -19.57 -6.02
N SER A 81 -15.77 -20.77 -5.46
CA SER A 81 -16.82 -21.15 -4.50
C SER A 81 -16.74 -20.30 -3.23
N ALA A 82 -15.55 -20.13 -2.66
CA ALA A 82 -15.39 -19.34 -1.44
C ALA A 82 -15.67 -17.84 -1.64
N ILE A 83 -15.18 -17.23 -2.73
CA ILE A 83 -15.49 -15.83 -3.04
C ILE A 83 -16.98 -15.65 -3.30
N THR A 84 -17.63 -16.62 -3.95
CA THR A 84 -19.09 -16.60 -4.16
C THR A 84 -19.83 -16.65 -2.83
N VAL A 85 -19.43 -17.51 -1.90
CA VAL A 85 -19.99 -17.55 -0.55
C VAL A 85 -19.76 -16.24 0.20
N GLY A 86 -18.61 -15.59 0.03
CA GLY A 86 -18.27 -14.32 0.70
C GLY A 86 -19.00 -13.09 0.17
N VAL A 87 -19.31 -13.04 -1.13
CA VAL A 87 -19.98 -11.91 -1.77
C VAL A 87 -21.49 -12.12 -1.84
N ALA A 88 -21.92 -13.24 -2.42
CA ALA A 88 -23.34 -13.54 -2.57
C ALA A 88 -23.97 -14.00 -1.26
N GLY A 89 -23.24 -14.68 -0.38
CA GLY A 89 -23.76 -15.09 0.92
C GLY A 89 -24.19 -13.89 1.78
N GLY A 90 -23.47 -12.77 1.73
CA GLY A 90 -23.85 -11.54 2.42
C GLY A 90 -25.16 -10.97 1.90
N ALA A 91 -25.36 -10.98 0.58
CA ALA A 91 -26.62 -10.59 -0.05
C ALA A 91 -27.78 -11.56 0.30
N THR A 92 -27.51 -12.86 0.33
CA THR A 92 -28.47 -13.90 0.73
C THR A 92 -28.91 -13.72 2.17
N ILE A 93 -27.97 -13.52 3.10
CA ILE A 93 -28.26 -13.25 4.51
C ILE A 93 -29.12 -11.99 4.63
N ARG A 94 -28.78 -10.92 3.89
CA ARG A 94 -29.57 -9.68 3.91
C ARG A 94 -30.99 -9.86 3.35
N HIS A 95 -31.15 -10.68 2.31
CA HIS A 95 -32.44 -11.00 1.70
C HIS A 95 -33.33 -11.80 2.67
N PHE A 96 -32.79 -12.82 3.33
CA PHE A 96 -33.51 -13.56 4.37
C PHE A 96 -33.83 -12.70 5.59
N TRP A 97 -32.90 -11.83 5.98
CA TRP A 97 -33.13 -10.88 7.07
C TRP A 97 -34.29 -9.93 6.78
N ALA A 98 -34.40 -9.41 5.55
CA ALA A 98 -35.52 -8.56 5.15
C ALA A 98 -36.86 -9.32 5.26
N LYS A 99 -36.92 -10.55 4.71
CA LYS A 99 -38.11 -11.40 4.82
C LYS A 99 -38.48 -11.74 6.27
N TRP A 100 -37.49 -11.89 7.14
CA TRP A 100 -37.73 -12.14 8.57
C TRP A 100 -38.23 -10.90 9.33
N GLU A 101 -37.81 -9.70 8.93
CA GLU A 101 -38.37 -8.45 9.47
C GLU A 101 -39.82 -8.24 9.02
N GLU A 102 -40.16 -8.61 7.79
CA GLU A 102 -41.53 -8.52 7.22
C GLU A 102 -42.49 -9.60 7.74
N ALA A 103 -41.97 -10.71 8.28
CA ALA A 103 -42.81 -11.79 8.79
C ALA A 103 -43.62 -11.33 10.02
N PRO A 104 -44.95 -11.55 10.04
CA PRO A 104 -45.81 -11.16 11.15
C PRO A 104 -45.33 -11.81 12.45
N GLY A 105 -45.39 -11.06 13.55
CA GLY A 105 -44.89 -11.48 14.85
C GLY A 105 -45.64 -12.70 15.36
N ASN A 106 -45.03 -13.87 15.26
CA ASN A 106 -45.60 -15.09 15.85
C ASN A 106 -45.48 -14.99 17.39
N GLU A 107 -46.59 -15.05 18.12
CA GLU A 107 -46.63 -14.87 19.59
C GLU A 107 -45.87 -15.95 20.38
N GLN A 108 -45.43 -17.03 19.71
CA GLN A 108 -44.75 -18.18 20.30
C GLN A 108 -43.20 -18.09 20.33
N VAL A 109 -42.61 -16.95 19.98
CA VAL A 109 -41.14 -16.82 19.92
C VAL A 109 -40.55 -16.56 21.33
N PRO A 110 -39.51 -17.33 21.75
CA PRO A 110 -38.82 -17.14 23.03
C PRO A 110 -38.42 -15.68 23.32
N HIS A 111 -38.53 -15.26 24.57
CA HIS A 111 -38.24 -13.88 25.01
C HIS A 111 -36.84 -13.39 24.63
N THR A 112 -35.84 -14.28 24.63
CA THR A 112 -34.46 -13.99 24.19
C THR A 112 -34.38 -13.68 22.70
N LEU A 113 -35.07 -14.45 21.86
CA LEU A 113 -35.17 -14.22 20.42
C LEU A 113 -35.97 -12.94 20.11
N ARG A 114 -36.95 -12.59 20.94
CA ARG A 114 -37.68 -11.32 20.81
C ARG A 114 -36.80 -10.12 21.13
N LYS A 115 -35.99 -10.16 22.20
CA LYS A 115 -34.98 -9.14 22.52
C LYS A 115 -33.90 -9.02 21.43
N LEU A 116 -33.48 -10.15 20.87
CA LEU A 116 -32.54 -10.15 19.75
C LEU A 116 -33.18 -9.52 18.51
N LYS A 117 -34.44 -9.88 18.17
CA LYS A 117 -35.17 -9.31 17.04
C LYS A 117 -35.35 -7.79 17.17
N THR A 118 -35.69 -7.27 18.35
CA THR A 118 -35.82 -5.82 18.58
C THR A 118 -34.48 -5.09 18.51
N TRP A 119 -33.42 -5.66 19.08
CA TRP A 119 -32.07 -5.10 18.96
C TRP A 119 -31.59 -5.08 17.51
N LEU A 120 -31.77 -6.19 16.78
CA LEU A 120 -31.42 -6.31 15.37
C LEU A 120 -32.22 -5.34 14.49
N ALA A 121 -33.51 -5.15 14.77
CA ALA A 121 -34.36 -4.19 14.08
C ALA A 121 -33.89 -2.74 14.30
N SER A 122 -33.32 -2.42 15.47
CA SER A 122 -32.81 -1.09 15.82
C SER A 122 -31.54 -0.67 15.05
N LEU A 123 -30.86 -1.61 14.39
CA LEU A 123 -29.64 -1.33 13.65
C LEU A 123 -29.91 -0.53 12.37
N LYS A 124 -29.02 0.41 12.06
CA LYS A 124 -29.00 1.08 10.76
C LYS A 124 -28.80 0.07 9.63
N ASP A 125 -29.40 0.31 8.47
CA ASP A 125 -29.30 -0.58 7.30
C ASP A 125 -27.84 -0.84 6.89
N SER A 126 -26.96 0.16 7.02
CA SER A 126 -25.51 0.00 6.79
C SER A 126 -24.85 -0.99 7.74
N HIS A 127 -25.28 -1.04 9.01
CA HIS A 127 -24.75 -1.99 9.99
C HIS A 127 -25.28 -3.40 9.74
N LYS A 128 -26.55 -3.54 9.33
CA LYS A 128 -27.14 -4.84 8.93
C LYS A 128 -26.39 -5.44 7.75
N THR A 129 -26.11 -4.65 6.70
CA THR A 129 -25.28 -5.09 5.57
C THR A 129 -23.87 -5.46 6.00
N PHE A 130 -23.25 -4.66 6.88
CA PHE A 130 -21.89 -4.94 7.37
C PHE A 130 -21.81 -6.25 8.15
N LEU A 131 -22.74 -6.52 9.08
CA LEU A 131 -22.80 -7.76 9.84
C LEU A 131 -23.07 -8.98 8.95
N SER A 132 -23.98 -8.86 7.98
CA SER A 132 -24.28 -9.91 7.01
C SER A 132 -23.02 -10.29 6.21
N ASN A 133 -22.26 -9.28 5.78
CA ASN A 133 -20.99 -9.48 5.08
C ASN A 133 -19.90 -10.05 5.99
N ILE A 134 -19.85 -9.72 7.29
CA ILE A 134 -18.89 -10.33 8.23
C ILE A 134 -19.15 -11.83 8.36
N VAL A 135 -20.39 -12.24 8.57
CA VAL A 135 -20.78 -13.64 8.74
C VAL A 135 -20.43 -14.43 7.48
N SER A 136 -20.83 -13.91 6.32
CA SER A 136 -20.56 -14.51 5.02
C SER A 136 -19.05 -14.57 4.69
N CYS A 137 -18.29 -13.51 4.96
CA CYS A 137 -16.82 -13.52 4.76
C CYS A 137 -16.12 -14.49 5.71
N THR A 138 -16.62 -14.67 6.94
CA THR A 138 -16.09 -15.66 7.89
C THR A 138 -16.24 -17.08 7.35
N LEU A 139 -17.41 -17.40 6.79
CA LEU A 139 -17.67 -18.70 6.16
C LEU A 139 -16.81 -18.91 4.91
N ALA A 140 -16.66 -17.89 4.06
CA ALA A 140 -15.78 -17.93 2.90
C ALA A 140 -14.32 -18.21 3.27
N VAL A 141 -13.83 -17.56 4.32
CA VAL A 141 -12.47 -17.76 4.84
C VAL A 141 -12.31 -19.16 5.47
N ALA A 142 -13.36 -19.71 6.09
CA ALA A 142 -13.34 -21.09 6.55
C ALA A 142 -13.21 -22.09 5.37
N LEU A 143 -13.93 -21.84 4.27
CA LEU A 143 -13.84 -22.66 3.05
C LEU A 143 -12.45 -22.60 2.40
N LEU A 144 -11.85 -21.41 2.28
CA LEU A 144 -10.48 -21.25 1.75
C LEU A 144 -9.44 -21.98 2.62
N HIS A 145 -9.64 -21.98 3.94
CA HIS A 145 -8.69 -22.62 4.85
C HIS A 145 -8.76 -24.15 4.89
N SER A 146 -9.87 -24.74 4.45
CA SER A 146 -9.98 -26.21 4.27
C SER A 146 -8.99 -26.73 3.21
N ARG A 147 -8.41 -25.85 2.39
CA ARG A 147 -7.47 -26.19 1.33
C ARG A 147 -6.25 -25.25 1.39
N ARG A 148 -5.24 -25.58 2.20
CA ARG A 148 -4.04 -24.75 2.32
C ARG A 148 -3.17 -24.82 1.05
N SER A 149 -3.03 -23.70 0.34
CA SER A 149 -1.74 -23.08 -0.04
C SER A 149 -1.96 -21.78 -0.85
N HIS A 150 -1.31 -20.71 -0.36
CA HIS A 150 -0.88 -19.46 -1.00
C HIS A 150 -1.79 -18.22 -1.20
N SER A 151 -1.38 -17.20 -0.42
CA SER A 151 -1.07 -15.78 -0.71
C SER A 151 -2.16 -14.76 -1.09
N SER A 152 -2.09 -13.69 -0.30
CA SER A 152 -2.97 -12.55 -0.15
C SER A 152 -2.72 -11.42 -1.16
N LEU A 153 -3.81 -10.92 -1.75
CA LEU A 153 -3.86 -9.63 -2.43
C LEU A 153 -5.05 -8.86 -1.86
N VAL A 154 -4.77 -7.86 -1.03
CA VAL A 154 -5.75 -6.87 -0.58
C VAL A 154 -5.11 -5.50 -0.72
N GLN A 155 -5.64 -4.69 -1.65
CA GLN A 155 -5.37 -3.25 -1.73
C GLN A 155 -6.60 -2.52 -1.22
N PHE A 156 -6.41 -1.69 -0.19
CA PHE A 156 -7.47 -0.90 0.43
C PHE A 156 -7.59 0.49 -0.21
N ALA A 157 -8.84 0.90 -0.39
CA ALA A 157 -9.24 2.27 -0.65
C ALA A 157 -9.77 2.87 0.65
N ILE A 158 -9.12 3.94 1.12
CA ILE A 158 -9.37 4.62 2.39
C ILE A 158 -10.07 5.96 2.10
N PHE A 159 -11.29 6.05 2.63
CA PHE A 159 -12.09 7.24 2.96
C PHE A 159 -12.51 8.21 1.83
N LYS A 160 -13.82 8.23 1.58
CA LYS A 160 -14.56 9.42 1.12
C LYS A 160 -15.86 9.53 1.93
N PRO A 161 -16.25 10.72 2.41
CA PRO A 161 -17.48 10.87 3.19
C PRO A 161 -18.74 10.82 2.31
N SER A 162 -19.84 10.60 3.02
CA SER A 162 -21.22 10.50 2.59
C SER A 162 -21.74 11.71 1.81
N GLU A 163 -22.12 11.53 0.54
CA GLU A 163 -22.84 12.58 -0.23
C GLU A 163 -24.22 12.95 0.36
N ALA A 164 -24.75 12.17 1.31
CA ALA A 164 -26.06 12.40 1.91
C ALA A 164 -26.09 13.62 2.86
N SER A 165 -24.96 14.00 3.48
CA SER A 165 -24.90 15.17 4.35
C SER A 165 -24.64 16.49 3.60
N GLU A 166 -24.42 16.42 2.28
CA GLU A 166 -23.99 17.55 1.44
C GLU A 166 -24.97 17.95 0.36
N ARG A 167 -26.14 17.31 0.34
CA ARG A 167 -27.15 17.53 -0.70
C ARG A 167 -27.83 18.91 -0.58
N TYR A 168 -27.90 19.48 0.62
CA TYR A 168 -28.56 20.75 0.92
C TYR A 168 -27.61 21.95 1.08
N LEU A 169 -26.30 21.77 0.87
CA LEU A 169 -25.34 22.89 0.99
C LEU A 169 -25.25 23.68 -0.32
N PRO A 170 -25.17 25.03 -0.25
CA PRO A 170 -24.89 25.88 -1.40
C PRO A 170 -23.63 25.44 -2.16
N ALA A 171 -23.65 25.57 -3.50
CA ALA A 171 -22.57 25.09 -4.36
C ALA A 171 -21.19 25.68 -4.01
N ALA A 172 -21.14 26.95 -3.60
CA ALA A 172 -19.92 27.62 -3.13
C ALA A 172 -19.34 26.94 -1.88
N ILE A 173 -20.17 26.71 -0.85
CA ILE A 173 -19.76 26.04 0.40
C ILE A 173 -19.35 24.58 0.13
N LYS A 174 -20.01 23.90 -0.83
CA LYS A 174 -19.64 22.55 -1.25
C LYS A 174 -18.28 22.51 -1.92
N GLN A 175 -17.95 23.49 -2.77
CA GLN A 175 -16.65 23.60 -3.41
C GLN A 175 -15.55 23.92 -2.38
N GLU A 176 -15.81 24.83 -1.45
CA GLU A 176 -14.89 25.19 -0.38
C GLU A 176 -14.61 23.99 0.55
N LYS A 177 -15.66 23.31 1.05
CA LYS A 177 -15.51 22.09 1.86
C LYS A 177 -14.78 20.98 1.09
N LYS A 178 -15.04 20.84 -0.21
CA LYS A 178 -14.33 19.88 -1.06
C LYS A 178 -12.85 20.24 -1.22
N ALA A 179 -12.52 21.52 -1.43
CA ALA A 179 -11.15 21.99 -1.55
C ALA A 179 -10.38 21.80 -0.23
N ALA A 180 -10.97 22.23 0.90
CA ALA A 180 -10.41 22.03 2.23
C ALA A 180 -10.12 20.54 2.51
N ARG A 181 -11.04 19.64 2.16
CA ARG A 181 -10.83 18.19 2.33
C ARG A 181 -9.75 17.62 1.45
N LEU A 182 -9.70 18.02 0.19
CA LEU A 182 -8.64 17.56 -0.72
C LEU A 182 -7.27 17.99 -0.20
N GLN A 183 -7.18 19.18 0.39
CA GLN A 183 -5.99 19.67 1.06
C GLN A 183 -5.67 18.86 2.34
N TRP A 184 -6.66 18.62 3.21
CA TRP A 184 -6.46 17.80 4.41
C TRP A 184 -6.07 16.36 4.09
N ALA A 185 -6.72 15.75 3.08
CA ALA A 185 -6.38 14.41 2.62
C ALA A 185 -4.94 14.35 2.09
N SER A 186 -4.50 15.33 1.29
CA SER A 186 -3.12 15.35 0.80
C SER A 186 -2.08 15.54 1.92
N ARG A 187 -2.43 16.31 2.97
CA ARG A 187 -1.60 16.45 4.17
C ARG A 187 -1.54 15.15 4.98
N ILE A 188 -2.67 14.47 5.16
CA ILE A 188 -2.73 13.16 5.84
C ILE A 188 -1.93 12.13 5.05
N ASP A 189 -2.09 12.07 3.72
CA ASP A 189 -1.32 11.18 2.85
C ASP A 189 0.20 11.44 2.98
N ALA A 190 0.61 12.71 3.04
CA ALA A 190 2.00 13.08 3.28
C ALA A 190 2.50 12.66 4.67
N LEU A 191 1.71 12.85 5.72
CA LEU A 191 2.05 12.42 7.09
C LEU A 191 2.13 10.89 7.21
N VAL A 192 1.22 10.16 6.59
CA VAL A 192 1.25 8.69 6.53
C VAL A 192 2.50 8.23 5.81
N PHE A 193 2.83 8.82 4.65
CA PHE A 193 4.07 8.52 3.94
C PHE A 193 5.29 8.81 4.81
N TRP A 194 5.34 9.97 5.46
CA TRP A 194 6.43 10.39 6.33
C TRP A 194 6.66 9.38 7.48
N ALA A 195 5.61 9.03 8.22
CA ALA A 195 5.70 8.06 9.32
C ALA A 195 6.11 6.66 8.83
N CYS A 196 5.53 6.21 7.71
CA CYS A 196 5.82 4.90 7.13
C CYS A 196 7.26 4.80 6.63
N SER A 197 7.74 5.82 5.91
CA SER A 197 9.09 5.87 5.38
C SER A 197 10.12 5.98 6.49
N ALA A 198 9.89 6.80 7.52
CA ALA A 198 10.78 6.89 8.69
C ALA A 198 10.92 5.54 9.39
N ARG A 199 9.81 4.83 9.61
CA ARG A 199 9.82 3.48 10.22
C ARG A 199 10.60 2.49 9.36
N ILE A 200 10.36 2.48 8.05
CA ILE A 200 11.03 1.59 7.10
C ILE A 200 12.54 1.86 7.10
N MET A 201 12.96 3.12 7.00
CA MET A 201 14.38 3.48 6.99
C MET A 201 15.06 3.10 8.30
N TRP A 202 14.41 3.31 9.44
CA TRP A 202 14.97 2.88 10.72
C TRP A 202 15.12 1.36 10.80
N CYS A 203 14.16 0.59 10.28
CA CYS A 203 14.30 -0.87 10.16
C CYS A 203 15.45 -1.26 9.25
N PHE A 204 15.64 -0.56 8.13
CA PHE A 204 16.72 -0.84 7.19
C PHE A 204 18.11 -0.74 7.88
N PHE A 205 18.33 0.28 8.71
CA PHE A 205 19.58 0.44 9.44
C PHE A 205 19.75 -0.61 10.54
N TYR A 206 18.74 -0.83 11.38
CA TYR A 206 18.90 -1.60 12.62
C TYR A 206 18.30 -3.01 12.64
N GLU A 207 17.40 -3.33 11.71
CA GLU A 207 16.63 -4.60 11.65
C GLU A 207 16.63 -5.18 10.21
N PRO A 208 17.79 -5.65 9.70
CA PRO A 208 17.95 -6.08 8.30
C PRO A 208 17.03 -7.24 7.89
N GLU A 209 16.64 -8.10 8.84
CA GLU A 209 15.71 -9.21 8.57
C GLU A 209 14.34 -8.74 8.06
N ARG A 210 14.03 -7.46 8.22
CA ARG A 210 12.74 -6.87 7.84
C ARG A 210 12.78 -6.27 6.43
N ILE A 211 13.93 -5.80 5.91
CA ILE A 211 14.07 -5.12 4.60
C ILE A 211 15.46 -5.35 3.97
N MET A 212 15.51 -5.84 2.72
CA MET A 212 16.76 -6.17 2.00
C MET A 212 17.37 -4.98 1.23
N THR A 213 18.68 -4.83 1.40
CA THR A 213 19.73 -4.19 0.54
C THR A 213 19.26 -3.29 -0.61
N MET A 214 19.20 -1.97 -0.38
CA MET A 214 19.05 -0.96 -1.45
C MET A 214 19.75 0.37 -1.11
N ALA A 215 20.95 0.34 -0.57
CA ALA A 215 21.75 1.56 -0.45
C ALA A 215 23.23 1.26 -0.69
N ASN A 216 23.92 2.13 -1.44
CA ASN A 216 25.38 2.16 -1.61
C ASN A 216 26.08 2.52 -0.28
N ILE A 217 25.85 1.71 0.76
CA ILE A 217 26.46 1.81 2.09
C ILE A 217 27.26 0.53 2.30
N ASP A 218 28.49 0.65 2.76
CA ASP A 218 29.31 -0.52 3.09
C ASP A 218 28.60 -1.36 4.18
N PRO A 219 28.45 -2.68 3.98
CA PRO A 219 27.75 -3.54 4.93
C PRO A 219 28.39 -3.52 6.33
N ARG A 220 29.69 -3.23 6.45
CA ARG A 220 30.40 -3.11 7.74
C ARG A 220 29.96 -1.89 8.53
N LEU A 221 29.64 -0.77 7.87
CA LEU A 221 29.05 0.39 8.55
C LEU A 221 27.66 0.06 9.11
N LEU A 222 26.84 -0.67 8.34
CA LEU A 222 25.53 -1.12 8.83
C LEU A 222 25.68 -2.10 9.99
N ALA A 223 26.66 -3.00 9.93
CA ALA A 223 26.99 -3.90 11.04
C ALA A 223 27.47 -3.13 12.28
N ALA A 224 28.28 -2.08 12.11
CA ALA A 224 28.74 -1.24 13.21
C ALA A 224 27.56 -0.49 13.89
N LEU A 225 26.65 0.10 13.12
CA LEU A 225 25.42 0.73 13.67
C LEU A 225 24.58 -0.28 14.46
N ARG A 226 24.46 -1.51 13.97
CA ARG A 226 23.74 -2.59 14.67
C ARG A 226 24.47 -3.03 15.93
N ALA A 227 25.79 -3.13 15.89
CA ALA A 227 26.62 -3.47 17.04
C ALA A 227 26.56 -2.37 18.12
N ILE A 228 26.45 -1.08 17.73
CA ILE A 228 26.19 0.02 18.69
C ILE A 228 24.84 -0.18 19.36
N ARG A 229 23.80 -0.51 18.60
CA ARG A 229 22.46 -0.79 19.17
C ARG A 229 22.47 -1.97 20.15
N THR A 230 23.19 -3.05 19.86
CA THR A 230 23.27 -4.21 20.76
C THR A 230 24.26 -4.02 21.90
N GLY A 231 25.05 -2.94 21.89
CA GLY A 231 26.11 -2.69 22.87
C GLY A 231 27.38 -3.52 22.64
N ASN A 232 27.55 -4.11 21.47
CA ASN A 232 28.76 -4.84 21.07
C ASN A 232 29.83 -3.94 20.44
N PHE A 233 29.47 -2.72 20.08
CA PHE A 233 30.39 -1.66 19.67
C PHE A 233 30.16 -0.45 20.57
N SER A 234 31.22 0.11 21.17
CA SER A 234 31.10 1.27 22.03
C SER A 234 32.34 2.14 22.01
N TYR A 235 32.15 3.44 21.75
CA TYR A 235 33.25 4.41 21.82
C TYR A 235 33.66 4.67 23.28
N LYS A 236 32.70 4.69 24.21
CA LYS A 236 33.00 4.85 25.64
C LYS A 236 33.86 3.73 26.22
N ARG A 237 33.55 2.48 25.86
CA ARG A 237 34.24 1.30 26.39
C ARG A 237 35.46 0.90 25.56
N GLY A 238 35.60 1.47 24.36
CA GLY A 238 36.67 1.10 23.43
C GLY A 238 36.53 -0.33 22.89
N THR A 239 35.31 -0.85 22.79
CA THR A 239 35.08 -2.26 22.40
C THR A 239 34.36 -2.36 21.05
N ALA A 240 34.71 -3.36 20.26
CA ALA A 240 33.99 -3.77 19.06
C ALA A 240 34.01 -5.30 18.93
N VAL A 241 32.85 -5.89 18.59
CA VAL A 241 32.73 -7.31 18.27
C VAL A 241 32.07 -7.44 16.89
N PRO A 242 32.79 -7.94 15.86
CA PRO A 242 34.22 -8.26 15.86
C PRO A 242 35.13 -7.01 15.97
N PRO A 243 36.36 -7.12 16.49
CA PRO A 243 37.25 -5.97 16.71
C PRO A 243 37.70 -5.30 15.41
N ASP A 244 37.86 -6.07 14.33
CA ASP A 244 38.31 -5.57 13.02
C ASP A 244 37.15 -5.04 12.14
N LEU A 245 35.95 -4.84 12.71
CA LEU A 245 34.75 -4.49 11.93
C LEU A 245 34.90 -3.18 11.13
N VAL A 246 35.33 -2.11 11.79
CA VAL A 246 35.56 -0.80 11.17
C VAL A 246 37.03 -0.55 10.82
N PRO A 247 38.02 -1.09 11.55
CA PRO A 247 39.42 -1.04 11.13
C PRO A 247 39.68 -1.67 9.75
N SER A 248 39.02 -2.78 9.41
CA SER A 248 39.08 -3.37 8.06
C SER A 248 38.52 -2.43 6.99
N LEU A 249 37.42 -1.74 7.26
CA LEU A 249 36.85 -0.73 6.37
C LEU A 249 37.83 0.43 6.15
N SER A 250 38.46 0.91 7.21
CA SER A 250 39.45 1.99 7.12
C SER A 250 40.61 1.61 6.19
N ARG A 251 41.13 0.38 6.34
CA ARG A 251 42.21 -0.15 5.50
C ARG A 251 41.81 -0.26 4.03
N ASP A 252 40.62 -0.77 3.74
CA ASP A 252 40.13 -0.91 2.36
C ASP A 252 39.93 0.45 1.66
N LEU A 253 39.67 1.51 2.44
CA LEU A 253 39.57 2.88 1.95
C LEU A 253 40.94 3.58 1.82
N GLY A 254 42.04 2.90 2.16
CA GLY A 254 43.39 3.45 2.12
C GLY A 254 43.80 4.28 3.35
N TYR A 255 43.03 4.21 4.44
CA TYR A 255 43.33 4.92 5.69
C TYR A 255 43.94 3.98 6.76
N PRO A 256 44.64 4.52 7.77
CA PRO A 256 45.14 3.73 8.88
C PRO A 256 44.03 2.97 9.62
N ALA A 257 44.28 1.73 10.02
CA ALA A 257 43.32 0.92 10.78
C ALA A 257 42.86 1.59 12.08
N THR A 258 43.73 2.41 12.68
CA THR A 258 43.48 3.19 13.91
C THR A 258 42.33 4.18 13.78
N TRP A 259 41.98 4.62 12.55
CA TRP A 259 40.82 5.50 12.31
C TRP A 259 39.49 4.78 12.48
N GLY A 260 39.49 3.44 12.48
CA GLY A 260 38.32 2.60 12.74
C GLY A 260 38.30 1.97 14.13
N ASP A 261 39.35 2.15 14.94
CA ASP A 261 39.49 1.46 16.23
C ASP A 261 38.72 2.20 17.35
N PRO A 262 37.64 1.63 17.91
CA PRO A 262 36.86 2.30 18.96
C PRO A 262 37.67 2.59 20.23
N ALA A 263 38.77 1.88 20.50
CA ALA A 263 39.60 2.11 21.68
C ALA A 263 40.42 3.40 21.57
N LEU A 264 40.76 3.80 20.35
CA LEU A 264 41.57 4.99 20.08
C LEU A 264 40.71 6.21 19.74
N LEU A 265 39.46 6.00 19.34
CA LEU A 265 38.56 7.07 18.91
C LEU A 265 37.97 7.84 20.11
N PRO A 266 37.88 9.18 20.03
CA PRO A 266 37.29 9.96 21.11
C PRO A 266 35.77 9.73 21.20
N ALA A 267 35.28 9.25 22.34
CA ALA A 267 33.84 9.05 22.55
C ALA A 267 33.05 10.37 22.63
N TYR A 268 33.68 11.42 23.15
CA TYR A 268 33.07 12.73 23.39
C TYR A 268 33.72 13.80 22.51
N GLY A 269 33.06 14.96 22.40
CA GLY A 269 33.64 16.14 21.75
C GLY A 269 34.58 16.93 22.68
N GLY A 270 34.98 18.11 22.25
CA GLY A 270 35.78 19.06 23.05
C GLY A 270 37.31 18.95 22.92
N PRO A 271 38.08 19.65 23.77
CA PRO A 271 39.53 19.82 23.60
C PRO A 271 40.35 18.53 23.75
N GLN A 272 39.86 17.56 24.53
CA GLN A 272 40.53 16.25 24.65
C GLN A 272 40.42 15.46 23.34
N ALA A 273 39.29 15.54 22.65
CA ALA A 273 39.10 14.93 21.34
C ALA A 273 40.08 15.53 20.31
N ASP A 274 40.36 16.84 20.38
CA ASP A 274 41.33 17.50 19.51
C ASP A 274 42.74 16.93 19.65
N LYS A 275 43.16 16.61 20.88
CA LYS A 275 44.46 15.98 21.14
C LYS A 275 44.53 14.57 20.54
N ILE A 276 43.45 13.80 20.69
CA ILE A 276 43.35 12.44 20.12
C ILE A 276 43.38 12.49 18.59
N TRP A 277 42.64 13.40 17.96
CA TRP A 277 42.67 13.54 16.50
C TRP A 277 44.01 13.97 15.96
N LYS A 278 44.72 14.86 16.68
CA LYS A 278 46.09 15.25 16.34
C LYS A 278 47.05 14.06 16.40
N ALA A 279 46.91 13.19 17.40
CA ALA A 279 47.71 11.97 17.54
C ALA A 279 47.40 10.94 16.43
N LEU A 280 46.14 10.85 16.01
CA LEU A 280 45.69 9.95 14.92
C LEU A 280 45.97 10.49 13.51
N GLY A 281 46.47 11.72 13.39
CA GLY A 281 46.74 12.37 12.09
C GLY A 281 45.48 12.75 11.30
N VAL A 282 44.32 12.86 11.95
CA VAL A 282 43.06 13.24 11.28
C VAL A 282 42.86 14.75 11.35
N SER A 283 42.89 15.42 10.20
CA SER A 283 42.64 16.86 10.11
C SER A 283 41.14 17.17 10.02
N GLY A 284 40.76 18.43 10.26
CA GLY A 284 39.38 18.87 10.01
C GLY A 284 38.31 18.28 10.95
N ARG A 285 38.69 17.74 12.13
CA ARG A 285 37.79 17.14 13.14
C ARG A 285 37.75 17.84 14.51
N ARG A 286 38.05 19.14 14.56
CA ARG A 286 38.01 19.91 15.81
C ARG A 286 36.67 19.78 16.57
N GLY A 287 36.74 19.55 17.88
CA GLY A 287 35.66 19.50 18.85
C GLY A 287 34.72 18.29 18.77
N ARG A 288 35.06 17.25 18.00
CA ARG A 288 34.13 16.15 17.66
C ARG A 288 34.63 14.79 18.11
N GLY A 289 33.69 13.88 18.38
CA GLY A 289 33.99 12.48 18.70
C GLY A 289 33.69 11.53 17.54
N GLY A 290 33.72 10.22 17.84
CA GLY A 290 33.27 9.12 16.98
C GLY A 290 34.02 8.97 15.66
N LEU A 291 33.52 8.09 14.79
CA LEU A 291 34.18 7.77 13.52
C LEU A 291 34.41 8.96 12.58
N PRO A 292 35.55 8.98 11.85
CA PRO A 292 35.86 9.98 10.83
C PRO A 292 34.85 9.96 9.67
N CYS A 293 34.56 11.14 9.11
CA CYS A 293 33.60 11.27 8.01
C CYS A 293 34.18 10.69 6.72
N GLU A 294 35.50 10.69 6.60
CA GLU A 294 36.30 10.04 5.57
C GLU A 294 35.98 8.54 5.50
N VAL A 295 35.86 7.87 6.65
CA VAL A 295 35.48 6.45 6.72
C VAL A 295 33.98 6.26 6.46
N ILE A 296 33.13 7.16 6.94
CA ILE A 296 31.66 7.05 6.80
C ILE A 296 31.20 7.31 5.36
N HIS A 297 31.77 8.31 4.69
CA HIS A 297 31.42 8.65 3.31
C HIS A 297 32.04 7.67 2.31
N GLY A 298 33.14 7.00 2.69
CA GLY A 298 33.92 6.11 1.83
C GLY A 298 34.56 6.89 0.68
N ASN A 299 34.61 6.27 -0.50
CA ASN A 299 35.28 6.82 -1.69
C ASN A 299 34.50 7.94 -2.41
N VAL A 300 33.42 8.47 -1.84
CA VAL A 300 32.52 9.37 -2.57
C VAL A 300 32.98 10.83 -2.55
N ALA A 301 33.36 11.35 -1.39
CA ALA A 301 33.69 12.78 -1.25
C ALA A 301 34.67 13.09 -0.10
N GLY A 302 35.48 12.10 0.29
CA GLY A 302 36.40 12.22 1.44
C GLY A 302 35.68 12.71 2.70
N GLY A 303 36.27 13.69 3.40
CA GLY A 303 35.71 14.24 4.65
C GLY A 303 34.52 15.21 4.49
N SER A 304 34.18 15.65 3.28
CA SER A 304 33.17 16.70 3.08
C SER A 304 31.74 16.16 3.13
N CYS A 305 31.00 16.55 4.18
CA CYS A 305 29.62 16.10 4.42
C CYS A 305 28.64 16.62 3.37
N LEU A 306 28.78 17.89 2.98
CA LEU A 306 27.91 18.51 1.98
C LEU A 306 28.15 17.90 0.60
N ALA A 307 29.42 17.71 0.22
CA ALA A 307 29.78 17.10 -1.05
C ALA A 307 29.32 15.62 -1.12
N ASN A 308 29.45 14.85 -0.03
CA ASN A 308 28.94 13.48 0.01
C ASN A 308 27.41 13.46 -0.20
N ALA A 309 26.66 14.32 0.51
CA ALA A 309 25.21 14.40 0.36
C ALA A 309 24.79 14.85 -1.06
N SER A 310 25.52 15.79 -1.68
CA SER A 310 25.22 16.26 -3.03
C SER A 310 25.55 15.24 -4.10
N VAL A 311 26.72 14.59 -4.04
CA VAL A 311 27.13 13.55 -5.01
C VAL A 311 26.16 12.37 -4.97
N ARG A 312 25.83 11.87 -3.77
CA ARG A 312 24.85 10.79 -3.61
C ARG A 312 23.45 11.22 -4.04
N GLY A 313 23.09 12.48 -3.80
CA GLY A 313 21.85 13.06 -4.32
C GLY A 313 21.80 13.08 -5.85
N MET A 314 22.88 13.48 -6.52
CA MET A 314 22.98 13.50 -7.99
C MET A 314 22.95 12.09 -8.58
N GLN A 315 23.66 11.14 -7.97
CA GLN A 315 23.61 9.72 -8.37
C GLN A 315 22.18 9.17 -8.25
N ALA A 316 21.52 9.39 -7.11
CA ALA A 316 20.13 8.98 -6.90
C ALA A 316 19.17 9.68 -7.88
N PHE A 317 19.42 10.93 -8.24
CA PHE A 317 18.64 11.64 -9.26
C PHE A 317 18.78 10.99 -10.63
N ALA A 318 20.01 10.68 -11.06
CA ALA A 318 20.27 10.03 -12.34
C ALA A 318 19.63 8.63 -12.41
N GLU A 319 19.77 7.83 -11.36
CA GLU A 319 19.11 6.52 -11.24
C GLU A 319 17.58 6.65 -11.28
N ALA A 320 17.02 7.64 -10.59
CA ALA A 320 15.58 7.90 -10.58
C ALA A 320 15.07 8.30 -11.97
N VAL A 321 15.80 9.16 -12.69
CA VAL A 321 15.47 9.53 -14.07
C VAL A 321 15.51 8.30 -14.97
N ALA A 322 16.54 7.46 -14.86
CA ALA A 322 16.68 6.23 -15.66
C ALA A 322 15.49 5.28 -15.48
N ILE A 323 14.90 5.22 -14.28
CA ILE A 323 13.72 4.37 -14.00
C ILE A 323 12.41 5.05 -14.40
N TYR A 324 12.24 6.33 -14.09
CA TYR A 324 10.96 7.01 -14.31
C TYR A 324 10.73 7.49 -15.73
N LEU A 325 11.79 7.82 -16.48
CA LEU A 325 11.68 8.32 -17.84
C LEU A 325 11.03 7.28 -18.78
N PRO A 326 11.46 6.00 -18.82
CA PRO A 326 10.81 4.99 -19.65
C PRO A 326 9.34 4.76 -19.27
N VAL A 327 9.03 4.72 -17.97
CA VAL A 327 7.65 4.48 -17.49
C VAL A 327 6.68 5.58 -17.94
N HIS A 328 7.13 6.83 -18.03
CA HIS A 328 6.29 7.95 -18.47
C HIS A 328 6.25 8.10 -19.99
N ILE A 329 7.34 7.80 -20.70
CA ILE A 329 7.42 7.98 -22.15
C ILE A 329 6.84 6.78 -22.91
N LEU A 330 7.10 5.55 -22.47
CA LEU A 330 6.74 4.32 -23.21
C LEU A 330 5.23 4.21 -23.51
N PRO A 331 4.30 4.51 -22.58
CA PRO A 331 2.87 4.47 -22.90
C PRO A 331 2.47 5.51 -23.96
N ILE A 332 3.11 6.68 -23.96
CA ILE A 332 2.85 7.75 -24.95
C ILE A 332 3.44 7.35 -26.30
N LEU A 333 4.64 6.77 -26.32
CA LEU A 333 5.33 6.30 -27.51
C LEU A 333 4.51 5.20 -28.22
N ILE A 334 3.97 4.24 -27.47
CA ILE A 334 3.16 3.14 -28.03
C ILE A 334 1.78 3.64 -28.50
N THR A 335 1.10 4.47 -27.72
CA THR A 335 -0.29 4.84 -28.04
C THR A 335 -0.40 6.00 -29.02
N ARG A 336 0.46 7.03 -28.92
CA ARG A 336 0.38 8.27 -29.70
C ARG A 336 1.75 8.96 -29.83
N PRO A 337 2.69 8.45 -30.66
CA PRO A 337 4.05 8.97 -30.76
C PRO A 337 4.11 10.43 -31.22
N ARG A 338 3.20 10.85 -32.11
CA ARG A 338 3.10 12.24 -32.59
C ARG A 338 2.86 13.28 -31.48
N LYS A 339 2.34 12.88 -30.31
CA LYS A 339 2.18 13.79 -29.16
C LYS A 339 3.50 14.15 -28.50
N LEU A 340 4.52 13.31 -28.57
CA LEU A 340 5.85 13.59 -28.01
C LEU A 340 6.63 14.64 -28.83
N LEU A 341 6.29 14.79 -30.11
CA LEU A 341 6.86 15.84 -30.97
C LEU A 341 6.40 17.25 -30.59
N ARG A 342 5.33 17.39 -29.79
CA ARG A 342 4.89 18.69 -29.28
C ARG A 342 5.74 19.08 -28.07
N LEU A 343 6.50 20.16 -28.20
CA LEU A 343 7.41 20.67 -27.16
C LEU A 343 6.73 20.81 -25.79
N HIS A 344 5.52 21.36 -25.75
CA HIS A 344 4.76 21.49 -24.50
C HIS A 344 4.50 20.14 -23.81
N THR A 345 4.12 19.10 -24.56
CA THR A 345 3.86 17.77 -23.99
C THR A 345 5.15 17.11 -23.53
N LEU A 346 6.24 17.26 -24.29
CA LEU A 346 7.57 16.78 -23.91
C LEU A 346 8.03 17.45 -22.61
N LEU A 347 8.01 18.80 -22.55
CA LEU A 347 8.40 19.56 -21.36
C LEU A 347 7.54 19.21 -20.15
N SER A 348 6.22 19.11 -20.30
CA SER A 348 5.34 18.72 -19.19
C SER A 348 5.65 17.32 -18.65
N THR A 349 6.02 16.38 -19.53
CA THR A 349 6.42 15.03 -19.17
C THR A 349 7.79 15.04 -18.48
N LEU A 350 8.76 15.77 -19.02
CA LEU A 350 10.10 15.91 -18.44
C LEU A 350 10.06 16.58 -17.06
N LEU A 351 9.31 17.67 -16.89
CA LEU A 351 9.09 18.30 -15.58
C LEU A 351 8.41 17.33 -14.59
N SER A 352 7.52 16.47 -15.09
CA SER A 352 6.88 15.45 -14.27
C SER A 352 7.88 14.42 -13.75
N VAL A 353 8.78 13.95 -14.63
CA VAL A 353 9.88 13.02 -14.31
C VAL A 353 10.90 13.68 -13.40
N ALA A 354 11.39 14.87 -13.75
CA ALA A 354 12.38 15.63 -12.99
C ALA A 354 11.92 15.85 -11.55
N ARG A 355 10.68 16.31 -11.33
CA ARG A 355 10.12 16.48 -9.98
C ARG A 355 10.04 15.17 -9.18
N SER A 356 9.71 14.06 -9.85
CA SER A 356 9.70 12.73 -9.22
C SER A 356 11.10 12.26 -8.85
N ALA A 357 12.08 12.54 -9.72
CA ALA A 357 13.49 12.25 -9.47
C ALA A 357 14.07 13.14 -8.37
N SER A 358 13.69 14.42 -8.31
CA SER A 358 14.04 15.34 -7.22
C SER A 358 13.49 14.84 -5.88
N PHE A 359 12.25 14.35 -5.83
CA PHE A 359 11.69 13.73 -4.62
C PHE A 359 12.58 12.59 -4.07
N LEU A 360 13.02 11.65 -4.93
CA LEU A 360 13.86 10.54 -4.51
C LEU A 360 15.30 10.99 -4.19
N SER A 361 15.86 11.90 -4.99
CA SER A 361 17.17 12.50 -4.76
C SER A 361 17.23 13.22 -3.42
N THR A 362 16.24 14.07 -3.12
CA THR A 362 16.12 14.73 -1.82
C THR A 362 15.91 13.72 -0.71
N PHE A 363 15.16 12.64 -0.92
CA PHE A 363 15.01 11.56 0.07
C PHE A 363 16.39 10.98 0.47
N VAL A 364 17.23 10.63 -0.51
CA VAL A 364 18.55 10.04 -0.26
C VAL A 364 19.53 11.06 0.31
N SER A 365 19.63 12.24 -0.30
CA SER A 365 20.55 13.30 0.11
C SER A 365 20.26 13.78 1.54
N SER A 366 18.98 13.92 1.89
CA SER A 366 18.57 14.39 3.23
C SER A 366 18.92 13.42 4.35
N ILE A 367 18.86 12.08 4.17
CA ILE A 367 19.37 11.11 5.16
C ILE A 367 20.85 11.35 5.43
N TRP A 368 21.68 11.40 4.39
CA TRP A 368 23.13 11.56 4.55
C TRP A 368 23.48 12.88 5.20
N PHE A 369 22.85 13.96 4.74
CA PHE A 369 23.04 15.28 5.32
C PHE A 369 22.59 15.34 6.77
N ALA A 370 21.43 14.79 7.11
CA ALA A 370 20.87 14.79 8.46
C ALA A 370 21.71 13.98 9.46
N VAL A 371 22.22 12.81 9.03
CA VAL A 371 23.16 12.03 9.84
C VAL A 371 24.37 12.90 10.16
N CYS A 372 25.04 13.44 9.14
CA CYS A 372 26.22 14.30 9.33
C CYS A 372 25.90 15.59 10.09
N PHE A 373 24.71 16.16 9.93
CA PHE A 373 24.23 17.33 10.67
C PHE A 373 24.20 17.04 12.17
N ALA A 374 23.66 15.89 12.56
CA ALA A 374 23.59 15.47 13.95
C ALA A 374 24.98 15.11 14.51
N ARG A 375 25.69 14.18 13.86
CA ARG A 375 26.94 13.60 14.42
C ARG A 375 28.18 14.47 14.25
N THR A 376 28.19 15.40 13.29
CA THR A 376 29.42 16.11 12.89
C THR A 376 29.24 17.63 12.78
N LEU A 377 28.23 18.12 12.07
CA LEU A 377 28.20 19.55 11.70
C LEU A 377 27.66 20.44 12.82
N VAL A 378 26.58 20.05 13.48
CA VAL A 378 25.87 20.95 14.41
C VAL A 378 25.61 20.30 15.76
N LEU A 379 24.77 19.26 15.85
CA LEU A 379 24.26 18.83 17.16
C LEU A 379 25.36 18.29 18.10
N ALA A 380 26.24 17.42 17.61
CA ALA A 380 27.36 16.91 18.40
C ALA A 380 28.38 17.99 18.81
N ARG A 381 28.46 19.11 18.08
CA ARG A 381 29.29 20.27 18.47
C ARG A 381 28.63 21.11 19.54
N LEU A 382 27.31 21.29 19.45
CA LEU A 382 26.53 22.01 20.47
C LEU A 382 26.48 21.25 21.80
N PHE A 383 26.50 19.92 21.75
CA PHE A 383 26.43 19.05 22.93
C PHE A 383 27.63 18.10 23.01
N PRO A 384 28.86 18.61 23.29
CA PRO A 384 30.07 17.80 23.31
C PRO A 384 30.11 16.76 24.45
N GLY A 385 29.31 16.96 25.50
CA GLY A 385 29.16 16.02 26.61
C GLY A 385 28.31 14.79 26.29
N ILE A 386 27.65 14.74 25.13
CA ILE A 386 26.90 13.57 24.68
C ILE A 386 27.85 12.63 23.92
N PRO A 387 27.92 11.35 24.28
CA PRO A 387 28.80 10.38 23.63
C PRO A 387 28.37 10.06 22.20
N HIS A 388 29.32 9.69 21.36
CA HIS A 388 29.04 9.26 19.99
C HIS A 388 28.37 7.89 19.90
N ASP A 389 28.33 7.11 21.00
CA ASP A 389 27.45 5.94 21.12
C ASP A 389 25.97 6.32 20.94
N PHE A 390 25.58 7.53 21.37
CA PHE A 390 24.23 8.04 21.16
C PHE A 390 24.06 8.60 19.75
N TRP A 391 24.99 9.44 19.27
CA TRP A 391 24.91 10.07 17.95
C TRP A 391 24.92 9.05 16.80
N ASP A 392 25.69 7.98 16.92
CA ASP A 392 25.74 6.88 15.95
C ASP A 392 24.76 5.74 16.30
N GLY A 393 24.15 5.84 17.48
CA GLY A 393 23.16 4.89 17.96
C GLY A 393 21.78 5.05 17.30
N PRO A 394 20.82 4.19 17.69
CA PRO A 394 19.51 4.08 17.06
C PRO A 394 18.60 5.32 17.20
N PHE A 395 18.94 6.26 18.07
CA PHE A 395 18.15 7.45 18.35
C PHE A 395 18.88 8.77 18.01
N GLY A 396 20.13 8.69 17.53
CA GLY A 396 20.94 9.85 17.19
C GLY A 396 20.73 10.31 15.73
N GLY A 397 21.83 10.43 14.99
CA GLY A 397 21.85 10.96 13.63
C GLY A 397 21.07 10.10 12.64
N THR A 398 21.11 8.78 12.76
CA THR A 398 20.34 7.87 11.89
C THR A 398 18.84 8.06 12.08
N PHE A 399 18.37 8.25 13.31
CA PHE A 399 16.96 8.50 13.59
C PHE A 399 16.50 9.83 13.00
N LEU A 400 17.28 10.90 13.21
CA LEU A 400 17.01 12.20 12.59
C LEU A 400 16.97 12.10 11.06
N GLY A 401 17.91 11.36 10.45
CA GLY A 401 17.90 11.10 9.01
C GLY A 401 16.65 10.37 8.54
N CYS A 402 16.21 9.35 9.27
CA CYS A 402 14.96 8.63 8.96
C CYS A 402 13.73 9.55 9.04
N LEU A 403 13.68 10.47 9.99
CA LEU A 403 12.58 11.44 10.10
C LEU A 403 12.63 12.49 8.98
N LEU A 404 13.81 12.99 8.64
CA LEU A 404 13.95 14.07 7.66
C LEU A 404 13.76 13.61 6.22
N CYS A 405 14.18 12.40 5.84
CA CYS A 405 13.95 11.94 4.46
C CYS A 405 12.49 11.80 4.09
N GLY A 406 11.64 11.39 5.02
CA GLY A 406 10.21 11.25 4.76
C GLY A 406 9.56 12.57 4.33
N ALA A 407 10.14 13.72 4.73
CA ALA A 407 9.66 15.04 4.36
C ALA A 407 9.89 15.37 2.87
N SER A 408 10.71 14.62 2.13
CA SER A 408 10.88 14.86 0.69
C SER A 408 9.58 14.72 -0.10
N ILE A 409 8.58 14.00 0.43
CA ILE A 409 7.27 13.77 -0.21
C ILE A 409 6.53 15.07 -0.57
N TRP A 410 6.83 16.18 0.11
CA TRP A 410 6.26 17.48 -0.20
C TRP A 410 6.64 18.01 -1.59
N ILE A 411 7.74 17.52 -2.18
CA ILE A 411 8.15 17.83 -3.57
C ILE A 411 7.19 17.19 -4.59
N GLU A 412 6.56 16.07 -4.23
CA GLU A 412 5.65 15.35 -5.12
C GLU A 412 4.26 16.02 -5.17
N ARG A 413 3.52 15.78 -6.26
CA ARG A 413 2.17 16.32 -6.50
C ARG A 413 1.18 15.69 -5.53
N ASP A 414 0.25 16.48 -4.98
CA ASP A 414 -0.76 16.03 -4.01
C ASP A 414 -1.46 14.73 -4.41
N ARG A 415 -1.87 14.61 -5.68
CA ARG A 415 -2.55 13.41 -6.19
C ARG A 415 -1.69 12.14 -6.08
N ARG A 416 -0.39 12.25 -6.29
CA ARG A 416 0.55 11.12 -6.30
C ARG A 416 1.05 10.78 -4.89
N ARG A 417 0.97 11.71 -3.93
CA ARG A 417 1.32 11.47 -2.51
C ARG A 417 0.49 10.34 -1.91
N GLY A 418 -0.83 10.36 -2.11
CA GLY A 418 -1.71 9.28 -1.63
C GLY A 418 -1.41 7.92 -2.26
N GLU A 419 -1.11 7.88 -3.55
CA GLU A 419 -0.70 6.64 -4.23
C GLU A 419 0.61 6.11 -3.63
N MET A 420 1.63 6.96 -3.46
CA MET A 420 2.91 6.59 -2.85
C MET A 420 2.75 6.14 -1.39
N ALA A 421 1.94 6.85 -0.60
CA ALA A 421 1.63 6.48 0.78
C ALA A 421 1.00 5.09 0.86
N LEU A 422 0.03 4.80 -0.02
CA LEU A 422 -0.62 3.49 -0.10
C LEU A 422 0.32 2.36 -0.57
N TYR A 423 1.33 2.66 -1.39
CA TYR A 423 2.35 1.67 -1.76
C TYR A 423 3.30 1.34 -0.61
N VAL A 424 3.65 2.33 0.22
CA VAL A 424 4.62 2.17 1.32
C VAL A 424 3.96 1.63 2.59
N LEU A 425 2.70 1.99 2.85
CA LEU A 425 1.96 1.65 4.07
C LEU A 425 1.95 0.14 4.39
N PRO A 426 1.64 -0.79 3.45
CA PRO A 426 1.69 -2.23 3.75
C PRO A 426 3.08 -2.72 4.15
N ARG A 427 4.14 -2.15 3.56
CA ARG A 427 5.54 -2.49 3.91
C ARG A 427 5.89 -1.97 5.30
N ALA A 428 5.43 -0.77 5.65
CA ALA A 428 5.65 -0.20 6.98
C ALA A 428 4.89 -0.98 8.07
N ILE A 429 3.63 -1.37 7.82
CA ILE A 429 2.87 -2.24 8.71
C ILE A 429 3.63 -3.55 8.94
N ARG A 430 4.12 -4.19 7.86
CA ARG A 430 4.94 -5.40 7.96
C ARG A 430 6.21 -5.16 8.78
N ALA A 431 6.86 -4.01 8.61
CA ALA A 431 8.07 -3.65 9.35
C ALA A 431 7.82 -3.40 10.85
N CYS A 432 6.59 -3.02 11.25
CA CYS A 432 6.20 -2.91 12.66
C CYS A 432 5.92 -4.26 13.33
N LEU A 433 5.63 -5.31 12.55
CA LEU A 433 5.28 -6.63 13.08
C LEU A 433 6.53 -7.49 13.31
N PRO A 434 6.60 -8.28 14.40
CA PRO A 434 7.72 -9.18 14.63
C PRO A 434 7.83 -10.25 13.53
N ALA A 435 9.04 -10.40 12.96
CA ALA A 435 9.28 -11.37 11.89
C ALA A 435 9.05 -12.82 12.36
N GLU A 436 9.44 -13.12 13.60
CA GLU A 436 9.17 -14.41 14.26
C GLU A 436 7.68 -14.67 14.37
N TRP A 437 6.89 -13.67 14.79
CA TRP A 437 5.45 -13.81 14.90
C TRP A 437 4.85 -14.17 13.55
N ILE A 438 5.14 -13.40 12.48
CA ILE A 438 4.60 -13.68 11.13
C ILE A 438 5.02 -15.08 10.63
N LYS A 439 6.28 -15.49 10.83
CA LYS A 439 6.80 -16.78 10.35
C LYS A 439 6.38 -17.97 11.21
N SER A 440 6.00 -17.75 12.47
CA SER A 440 5.74 -18.81 13.46
C SER A 440 4.54 -19.71 13.15
N GLY A 441 3.65 -19.31 12.25
CA GLY A 441 2.42 -20.05 11.95
C GLY A 441 1.45 -20.17 13.14
N ARG A 442 1.70 -19.43 14.24
CA ARG A 442 0.87 -19.43 15.46
C ARG A 442 -0.59 -19.11 15.14
N ALA A 443 -1.50 -19.65 15.95
CA ALA A 443 -2.92 -19.38 15.80
C ALA A 443 -3.25 -17.88 15.83
N SER A 444 -2.51 -17.08 16.61
CA SER A 444 -2.69 -15.63 16.68
C SER A 444 -2.45 -14.92 15.34
N VAL A 445 -1.43 -15.33 14.57
CA VAL A 445 -1.17 -14.81 13.22
C VAL A 445 -2.32 -15.16 12.29
N ARG A 446 -2.76 -16.42 12.34
CA ARG A 446 -3.86 -16.92 11.50
C ARG A 446 -5.15 -16.18 11.80
N TRP A 447 -5.46 -15.92 13.06
CA TRP A 447 -6.62 -15.13 13.47
C TRP A 447 -6.49 -13.67 13.06
N ALA A 448 -5.32 -13.05 13.20
CA ALA A 448 -5.09 -11.68 12.75
C ALA A 448 -5.27 -11.54 11.23
N GLU A 449 -4.68 -12.43 10.43
CA GLU A 449 -4.87 -12.45 8.97
C GLU A 449 -6.34 -12.61 8.58
N ARG A 450 -7.05 -13.53 9.27
CA ARG A 450 -8.50 -13.75 9.08
C ARG A 450 -9.30 -12.48 9.38
N LEU A 451 -9.08 -11.87 10.54
CA LEU A 451 -9.81 -10.68 10.96
C LEU A 451 -9.55 -9.51 10.02
N VAL A 452 -8.29 -9.26 9.65
CA VAL A 452 -7.95 -8.19 8.70
C VAL A 452 -8.61 -8.43 7.34
N PHE A 453 -8.61 -9.66 6.83
CA PHE A 453 -9.27 -9.99 5.57
C PHE A 453 -10.79 -9.84 5.65
N ILE A 454 -11.42 -10.39 6.70
CA ILE A 454 -12.87 -10.31 6.91
C ILE A 454 -13.29 -8.84 7.02
N LEU A 455 -12.66 -8.06 7.90
CA LEU A 455 -12.98 -6.65 8.09
C LEU A 455 -12.76 -5.85 6.80
N SER A 456 -11.70 -6.14 6.04
CA SER A 456 -11.45 -5.52 4.73
C SER A 456 -12.56 -5.77 3.74
N LEU A 457 -12.87 -7.05 3.52
CA LEU A 457 -13.80 -7.47 2.49
C LEU A 457 -15.22 -7.03 2.87
N SER A 458 -15.61 -7.16 4.13
CA SER A 458 -16.91 -6.70 4.62
C SER A 458 -17.07 -5.18 4.51
N THR A 459 -16.03 -4.40 4.80
CA THR A 459 -16.06 -2.93 4.61
C THR A 459 -16.23 -2.57 3.15
N LEU A 460 -15.49 -3.22 2.26
CA LEU A 460 -15.57 -3.00 0.81
C LEU A 460 -16.96 -3.35 0.25
N LEU A 461 -17.51 -4.52 0.58
CA LEU A 461 -18.84 -4.94 0.13
C LEU A 461 -19.94 -4.00 0.65
N THR A 462 -19.83 -3.57 1.91
CA THR A 462 -20.75 -2.59 2.49
C THR A 462 -20.65 -1.23 1.79
N ALA A 463 -19.43 -0.81 1.43
CA ALA A 463 -19.21 0.42 0.68
C ALA A 463 -19.79 0.33 -0.75
N VAL A 464 -19.80 -0.82 -1.41
CA VAL A 464 -20.43 -0.97 -2.74
C VAL A 464 -21.94 -0.69 -2.69
N VAL A 465 -22.61 -1.20 -1.66
CA VAL A 465 -24.06 -1.06 -1.49
C VAL A 465 -24.43 0.37 -1.10
N HIS A 466 -23.77 0.90 -0.06
CA HIS A 466 -24.18 2.15 0.58
C HIS A 466 -23.43 3.38 0.07
N ARG A 467 -22.21 3.21 -0.45
CA ARG A 467 -21.28 4.30 -0.80
C ARG A 467 -20.44 3.99 -2.06
N PRO A 468 -21.06 3.63 -3.21
CA PRO A 468 -20.32 3.21 -4.41
C PRO A 468 -19.37 4.29 -4.94
N ASP A 469 -19.57 5.56 -4.58
CA ASP A 469 -18.73 6.70 -4.98
C ASP A 469 -17.38 6.79 -4.26
N THR A 470 -17.18 5.96 -3.24
CA THR A 470 -15.89 5.80 -2.56
C THR A 470 -14.93 4.90 -3.34
N LEU A 471 -15.45 4.04 -4.22
CA LEU A 471 -14.69 3.08 -5.01
C LEU A 471 -14.13 3.73 -6.29
N ARG A 472 -12.93 3.33 -6.72
CA ARG A 472 -12.26 3.89 -7.91
C ARG A 472 -11.89 2.82 -8.94
N GLY A 473 -11.88 3.20 -10.22
CA GLY A 473 -11.32 2.39 -11.30
C GLY A 473 -11.95 1.00 -11.42
N LEU A 474 -11.07 -0.01 -11.52
CA LEU A 474 -11.46 -1.41 -11.72
C LEU A 474 -12.28 -1.97 -10.56
N SER A 475 -12.00 -1.62 -9.30
CA SER A 475 -12.73 -2.16 -8.14
C SER A 475 -14.18 -1.67 -8.08
N ARG A 476 -14.44 -0.41 -8.42
CA ARG A 476 -15.81 0.11 -8.59
C ARG A 476 -16.54 -0.65 -9.68
N TRP A 477 -15.87 -0.88 -10.80
CA TRP A 477 -16.47 -1.55 -11.95
C TRP A 477 -16.79 -3.03 -11.67
N THR A 478 -15.83 -3.80 -11.17
CA THR A 478 -16.01 -5.23 -10.89
C THR A 478 -17.12 -5.45 -9.87
N LEU A 479 -17.13 -4.69 -8.78
CA LEU A 479 -18.13 -4.85 -7.72
C LEU A 479 -19.51 -4.36 -8.17
N ALA A 480 -19.59 -3.30 -8.97
CA ALA A 480 -20.87 -2.86 -9.54
C ALA A 480 -21.44 -3.88 -10.52
N PHE A 481 -20.59 -4.51 -11.34
CA PHE A 481 -21.00 -5.59 -12.23
C PHE A 481 -21.53 -6.79 -11.45
N VAL A 482 -20.84 -7.19 -10.39
CA VAL A 482 -21.25 -8.33 -9.55
C VAL A 482 -22.57 -8.04 -8.83
N MET A 483 -22.71 -6.87 -8.20
CA MET A 483 -23.86 -6.56 -7.34
C MET A 483 -25.10 -6.05 -8.10
N LYS A 484 -24.92 -5.41 -9.27
CA LYS A 484 -26.00 -4.74 -10.02
C LYS A 484 -26.07 -5.16 -11.49
N GLY A 485 -25.22 -6.08 -11.92
CA GLY A 485 -25.25 -6.67 -13.25
C GLY A 485 -24.57 -5.87 -14.36
N PRO A 486 -24.59 -6.43 -15.59
CA PRO A 486 -23.97 -5.82 -16.78
C PRO A 486 -24.55 -4.44 -17.15
N ASN A 487 -25.74 -4.11 -16.63
CA ASN A 487 -26.40 -2.82 -16.83
C ASN A 487 -25.85 -1.71 -15.93
N ALA A 488 -24.96 -2.02 -14.98
CA ALA A 488 -24.35 -1.05 -14.08
C ALA A 488 -23.25 -0.22 -14.78
N GLY A 489 -23.59 1.02 -15.16
CA GLY A 489 -22.64 2.12 -15.34
C GLY A 489 -21.93 2.24 -16.70
N PHE A 490 -21.09 1.28 -17.11
CA PHE A 490 -20.27 1.43 -18.33
C PHE A 490 -21.06 1.07 -19.61
N TRP A 491 -21.67 -0.12 -19.64
CA TRP A 491 -22.45 -0.58 -20.80
C TRP A 491 -23.78 0.15 -20.97
N LYS A 492 -24.35 0.72 -19.90
CA LYS A 492 -25.51 1.61 -19.99
C LYS A 492 -25.14 2.95 -20.60
N ARG A 493 -24.02 3.57 -20.22
CA ARG A 493 -23.52 4.81 -20.86
C ARG A 493 -23.11 4.61 -22.33
N LYS A 494 -22.46 3.48 -22.62
CA LYS A 494 -22.09 3.10 -24.00
C LYS A 494 -23.32 2.80 -24.87
N ARG A 495 -24.33 2.08 -24.34
CA ARG A 495 -25.61 1.83 -25.05
C ARG A 495 -26.45 3.09 -25.22
N LEU A 496 -26.43 4.01 -24.26
CA LEU A 496 -27.15 5.29 -24.31
C LEU A 496 -26.39 6.40 -25.07
N GLY A 497 -25.22 6.12 -25.67
CA GLY A 497 -24.47 7.12 -26.45
C GLY A 497 -23.92 8.33 -25.66
N THR A 498 -23.99 8.32 -24.33
CA THR A 498 -23.68 9.48 -23.45
C THR A 498 -22.18 9.58 -23.12
N ASN A 499 -21.32 9.51 -24.14
CA ASN A 499 -19.87 9.72 -23.97
C ASN A 499 -19.46 11.20 -24.02
N ALA A 500 -20.41 12.14 -24.11
CA ALA A 500 -20.09 13.55 -23.97
C ALA A 500 -19.80 13.88 -22.48
N PRO A 501 -18.65 14.49 -22.14
CA PRO A 501 -18.53 15.14 -20.83
C PRO A 501 -19.64 16.19 -20.71
N PRO A 502 -20.21 16.42 -19.51
CA PRO A 502 -21.27 17.40 -19.34
C PRO A 502 -20.78 18.76 -19.84
N THR A 503 -21.43 19.27 -20.88
CA THR A 503 -21.24 20.64 -21.37
C THR A 503 -21.50 21.59 -20.21
N PRO A 504 -20.61 22.57 -19.95
CA PRO A 504 -20.92 23.64 -19.00
C PRO A 504 -22.25 24.29 -19.44
N ARG A 505 -23.22 24.38 -18.53
CA ARG A 505 -24.44 25.12 -18.82
C ARG A 505 -24.06 26.59 -19.05
N PRO A 506 -24.56 27.25 -20.11
CA PRO A 506 -24.38 28.69 -20.24
C PRO A 506 -25.02 29.39 -19.03
N PRO A 507 -24.44 30.50 -18.56
CA PRO A 507 -25.04 31.29 -17.50
C PRO A 507 -26.45 31.71 -17.92
N THR A 508 -27.41 31.52 -17.02
CA THR A 508 -28.78 31.97 -17.18
C THR A 508 -28.79 33.50 -17.33
N PRO A 509 -29.52 34.09 -18.29
CA PRO A 509 -29.61 35.53 -18.40
C PRO A 509 -30.16 36.11 -17.10
N GLN A 510 -29.49 37.13 -16.57
CA GLN A 510 -30.01 37.90 -15.45
C GLN A 510 -31.35 38.50 -15.88
N LYS A 511 -32.40 38.24 -15.10
CA LYS A 511 -33.67 38.95 -15.23
C LYS A 511 -33.39 40.42 -14.93
N GLU A 512 -33.55 41.27 -15.93
CA GLU A 512 -33.63 42.71 -15.74
C GLU A 512 -34.74 43.00 -14.73
N THR A 513 -34.40 43.89 -13.81
CA THR A 513 -35.30 44.35 -12.75
C THR A 513 -36.20 45.40 -13.40
N GLU A 514 -37.45 45.04 -13.70
CA GLU A 514 -38.49 46.03 -14.02
C GLU A 514 -38.78 46.82 -12.74
N ALA A 515 -38.26 48.04 -12.70
CA ALA A 515 -38.69 49.07 -11.77
C ALA A 515 -39.88 49.79 -12.40
N SER A 516 -41.05 49.66 -11.79
CA SER A 516 -42.14 50.62 -11.96
C SER A 516 -43.03 50.60 -10.72
N THR A 517 -43.19 51.80 -10.17
CA THR A 517 -44.00 52.30 -9.03
C THR A 517 -43.56 51.93 -7.63
#